data_AF-A0A8I3A2T8-F1
#
_entry.id   AF-A0A8I3A2T8-F1
#
_cell.length_a   1.000
_cell.length_b   1.000
_cell.length_c   1.000
_cell.angle_alpha   90.00
_cell.angle_beta   90.00
_cell.angle_gamma   90.00
#
_symmetry.space_group_name_H-M   'P 1'
#
loop_
_entity.id
_entity.type
_entity.pdbx_description
1 polymer ?
#
loop_
_entity_poly.entity_id
_entity_poly.type
_entity_poly.pdbx_seq_one_letter_code
_entity_poly.pdbx_strand_id
1 'polypeptide(L)'
;MSPTSVDVLWTVLKDIVWESSSTTEAEAQDQEFYRMHGHLCGITKFTLYPPTKKCTNPLCNASSNGTLLKKEEQRRVVVFTLACGPQPAWLIDHYLFSLISLPYQLPPDGVRTYYNTIPSYIQVAEHQFVEHALAMHWMDLLQIAVSATNCARLYEIAFARRNQRDIPSDWQFGTSLTTEEVWDAFTIWLCWTTIDNATIGCRFLIVAIKKTALPKQCVHALSGLLLMVMRSYHMLVTDAFACFQVLMAHSGRQKWS
;
A
#
# COMPACT_ATOMS: atom_id res chain seq x y z
N MET A 1 -1.86 -30.42 33.28
CA MET A 1 -0.45 -30.14 33.59
C MET A 1 -0.35 -29.93 35.10
N SER A 2 0.49 -30.66 35.83
CA SER A 2 0.56 -30.49 37.29
C SER A 2 1.32 -29.21 37.64
N PRO A 3 1.05 -28.58 38.81
CA PRO A 3 1.78 -27.40 39.27
C PRO A 3 3.31 -27.62 39.27
N THR A 4 3.74 -28.82 39.68
CA THR A 4 5.15 -29.23 39.69
C THR A 4 5.79 -29.28 38.30
N SER A 5 5.03 -29.59 37.24
CA SER A 5 5.56 -29.57 35.87
C SER A 5 5.81 -28.15 35.38
N VAL A 6 5.01 -27.18 35.83
CA VAL A 6 5.17 -25.76 35.47
C VAL A 6 6.43 -25.20 36.09
N ASP A 7 6.71 -25.50 37.37
CA ASP A 7 7.91 -25.01 38.07
C ASP A 7 9.20 -25.56 37.45
N VAL A 8 9.21 -26.84 37.07
CA VAL A 8 10.37 -27.45 36.41
C VAL A 8 10.59 -26.85 35.03
N LEU A 9 9.54 -26.68 34.23
CA LEU A 9 9.64 -26.06 32.90
C LEU A 9 10.07 -24.60 32.98
N TRP A 10 9.53 -23.82 33.93
CA TRP A 10 9.95 -22.44 34.15
C TRP A 10 11.41 -22.35 34.59
N THR A 11 11.85 -23.22 35.49
CA THR A 11 13.25 -23.25 35.95
C THR A 11 14.23 -23.49 34.79
N VAL A 12 13.86 -24.33 33.83
CA VAL A 12 14.70 -24.64 32.66
C VAL A 12 14.61 -23.54 31.59
N LEU A 13 13.44 -22.97 31.35
CA LEU A 13 13.21 -22.06 30.23
C LEU A 13 13.43 -20.58 30.56
N LYS A 14 13.39 -20.17 31.83
CA LYS A 14 13.44 -18.75 32.21
C LYS A 14 14.68 -18.04 31.65
N ASP A 15 15.85 -18.68 31.67
CA ASP A 15 17.09 -18.03 31.24
C ASP A 15 17.09 -17.91 29.71
N ILE A 16 16.58 -18.92 28.99
CA ILE A 16 16.39 -18.86 27.53
C ILE A 16 15.40 -17.75 27.14
N VAL A 17 14.28 -17.64 27.86
CA VAL A 17 13.25 -16.62 27.60
C VAL A 17 13.77 -15.21 27.90
N TRP A 18 14.61 -15.05 28.93
CA TRP A 18 15.15 -13.75 29.31
C TRP A 18 16.41 -13.35 28.52
N GLU A 19 17.20 -14.31 28.05
CA GLU A 19 18.40 -14.06 27.24
C GLU A 19 18.10 -14.02 25.74
N SER A 20 16.98 -14.60 25.30
CA SER A 20 16.55 -14.44 23.92
C SER A 20 16.30 -12.97 23.64
N SER A 21 16.96 -12.44 22.61
CA SER A 21 16.65 -11.13 22.07
C SER A 21 15.14 -11.03 21.84
N SER A 22 14.55 -9.91 22.26
CA SER A 22 13.16 -9.64 21.92
C SER A 22 12.97 -9.72 20.41
N THR A 23 11.77 -10.03 19.94
CA THR A 23 11.46 -10.08 18.50
C THR A 23 11.92 -8.79 17.79
N THR A 24 11.74 -7.63 18.44
CA THR A 24 12.19 -6.34 17.94
C THR A 24 13.72 -6.24 17.80
N GLU A 25 14.47 -6.75 18.77
CA GLU A 25 15.95 -6.75 18.72
C GLU A 25 16.47 -7.72 17.66
N ALA A 26 15.87 -8.91 17.54
CA ALA A 26 16.21 -9.86 16.49
C ALA A 26 15.95 -9.26 15.09
N GLU A 27 14.79 -8.63 14.88
CA GLU A 27 14.44 -7.97 13.62
C GLU A 27 15.39 -6.80 13.28
N ALA A 28 15.84 -6.06 14.30
CA ALA A 28 16.82 -4.99 14.13
C ALA A 28 18.20 -5.53 13.75
N GLN A 29 18.63 -6.64 14.37
CA GLN A 29 19.88 -7.32 14.01
C GLN A 29 19.81 -7.88 12.60
N ASP A 30 18.72 -8.54 12.23
CA ASP A 30 18.51 -9.06 10.86
C ASP A 30 18.56 -7.92 9.84
N GLN A 31 17.88 -6.80 10.13
CA GLN A 31 17.92 -5.63 9.27
C GLN A 31 19.34 -5.09 9.10
N GLU A 32 20.12 -5.04 10.18
CA GLU A 32 21.53 -4.65 10.14
C GLU A 32 22.38 -5.63 9.32
N PHE A 33 22.14 -6.94 9.42
CA PHE A 33 22.81 -7.96 8.60
C PHE A 33 22.49 -7.80 7.11
N TYR A 34 21.21 -7.61 6.75
CA TYR A 34 20.81 -7.34 5.36
C TYR A 34 21.44 -6.04 4.84
N ARG A 35 21.53 -5.01 5.68
CA ARG A 35 22.15 -3.73 5.34
C ARG A 35 23.65 -3.90 5.05
N MET A 36 24.36 -4.63 5.90
CA MET A 36 25.80 -4.80 5.80
C MET A 36 26.24 -5.79 4.71
N HIS A 37 25.48 -6.85 4.49
CA HIS A 37 25.88 -7.97 3.63
C HIS A 37 24.91 -8.28 2.51
N GLY A 38 23.61 -8.06 2.71
CA GLY A 38 22.56 -8.43 1.76
C GLY A 38 22.75 -7.75 0.41
N HIS A 39 22.94 -6.42 0.41
CA HIS A 39 23.03 -5.64 -0.83
C HIS A 39 24.17 -6.08 -1.75
N LEU A 40 25.34 -6.38 -1.19
CA LEU A 40 26.51 -6.86 -1.96
C LEU A 40 26.24 -8.23 -2.61
N CYS A 41 25.37 -9.03 -1.99
CA CYS A 41 24.95 -10.34 -2.49
C CYS A 41 23.70 -10.26 -3.38
N GLY A 42 23.15 -9.07 -3.64
CA GLY A 42 21.90 -8.91 -4.38
C GLY A 42 20.66 -9.36 -3.60
N ILE A 43 20.72 -9.40 -2.26
CA ILE A 43 19.63 -9.83 -1.37
C ILE A 43 19.14 -8.62 -0.58
N THR A 44 17.82 -8.47 -0.44
CA THR A 44 17.18 -7.43 0.38
C THR A 44 16.25 -8.07 1.38
N LYS A 45 15.99 -7.38 2.50
CA LYS A 45 14.99 -7.80 3.51
C LYS A 45 13.63 -8.07 2.87
N PHE A 46 13.26 -7.27 1.86
CA PHE A 46 12.01 -7.41 1.13
C PHE A 46 12.27 -7.93 -0.28
N THR A 47 11.67 -9.07 -0.61
CA THR A 47 11.56 -9.57 -1.99
C THR A 47 10.09 -9.82 -2.27
N LEU A 48 9.52 -9.05 -3.21
CA LEU A 48 8.12 -9.11 -3.58
C LEU A 48 7.94 -10.12 -4.71
N TYR A 49 7.02 -11.05 -4.50
CA TYR A 49 6.62 -12.04 -5.50
C TYR A 49 5.17 -11.79 -5.92
N PRO A 50 4.84 -11.99 -7.20
CA PRO A 50 3.48 -12.06 -7.67
C PRO A 50 2.73 -13.13 -6.88
N PRO A 51 1.48 -12.88 -6.48
CA PRO A 51 0.69 -13.83 -5.70
C PRO A 51 0.33 -15.08 -6.50
N THR A 52 0.49 -15.07 -7.83
CA THR A 52 0.27 -16.25 -8.68
C THR A 52 1.51 -16.61 -9.49
N LYS A 53 1.82 -17.92 -9.53
CA LYS A 53 2.90 -18.49 -10.37
C LYS A 53 2.40 -19.01 -11.72
N LYS A 54 1.11 -18.84 -11.98
CA LYS A 54 0.40 -19.27 -13.19
C LYS A 54 -0.34 -18.07 -13.76
N CYS A 55 -0.54 -18.09 -15.07
CA CYS A 55 -1.43 -17.13 -15.71
C CYS A 55 -2.86 -17.37 -15.20
N THR A 56 -3.51 -16.31 -14.74
CA THR A 56 -4.93 -16.33 -14.31
C THR A 56 -5.88 -15.92 -15.43
N ASN A 57 -5.36 -15.44 -16.56
CA ASN A 57 -6.18 -15.03 -17.69
C ASN A 57 -6.74 -16.30 -18.38
N PRO A 58 -8.07 -16.52 -18.39
CA PRO A 58 -8.65 -17.71 -19.01
C PRO A 58 -8.44 -17.75 -20.53
N LEU A 59 -8.16 -16.60 -21.17
CA LEU A 59 -7.83 -16.51 -22.59
C LEU A 59 -6.37 -16.87 -22.90
N CYS A 60 -5.54 -17.10 -21.87
CA CYS A 60 -4.15 -17.48 -22.06
C CYS A 60 -4.01 -19.00 -22.21
N ASN A 61 -3.38 -19.43 -23.31
CA ASN A 61 -3.05 -20.85 -23.54
C ASN A 61 -2.19 -21.47 -22.41
N ALA A 62 -1.37 -20.67 -21.72
CA ALA A 62 -0.60 -21.16 -20.58
C ALA A 62 -1.50 -21.47 -19.36
N SER A 63 -2.61 -20.72 -19.20
CA SER A 63 -3.60 -20.99 -18.16
C SER A 63 -4.33 -22.30 -18.42
N SER A 64 -4.79 -22.54 -19.66
CA SER A 64 -5.48 -23.79 -20.01
C SER A 64 -4.59 -25.03 -19.89
N ASN A 65 -3.29 -24.89 -20.19
CA ASN A 65 -2.31 -25.96 -20.04
C ASN A 65 -1.74 -26.09 -18.61
N GLY A 66 -2.12 -25.20 -17.69
CA GLY A 66 -1.61 -25.20 -16.32
C GLY A 66 -0.10 -24.92 -16.19
N THR A 67 0.50 -24.32 -17.23
CA THR A 67 1.94 -24.09 -17.33
C THR A 67 2.39 -23.02 -16.33
N LEU A 68 3.46 -23.31 -15.59
CA LEU A 68 4.11 -22.33 -14.71
C LEU A 68 4.79 -21.24 -15.53
N LEU A 69 4.72 -19.99 -15.06
CA LEU A 69 5.52 -18.90 -15.61
C LEU A 69 6.99 -19.16 -15.26
N LYS A 70 7.83 -19.42 -16.28
CA LYS A 70 9.22 -19.89 -16.08
C LYS A 70 10.27 -18.78 -16.12
N LYS A 71 9.95 -17.61 -16.68
CA LYS A 71 10.91 -16.51 -16.78
C LYS A 71 10.69 -15.57 -15.59
N GLU A 72 11.76 -15.39 -14.83
CA GLU A 72 11.81 -14.46 -13.70
C GLU A 72 12.74 -13.30 -14.08
N GLU A 73 12.23 -12.07 -13.99
CA GLU A 73 13.06 -10.86 -14.07
C GLU A 73 13.05 -10.18 -12.70
N GLN A 74 14.23 -9.82 -12.21
CA GLN A 74 14.35 -9.09 -10.95
C GLN A 74 14.44 -7.60 -11.24
N ARG A 75 13.64 -6.80 -10.54
CA ARG A 75 13.63 -5.34 -10.63
C ARG A 75 13.85 -4.72 -9.27
N ARG A 76 14.69 -3.69 -9.21
CA ARG A 76 14.85 -2.87 -8.02
C ARG A 76 13.57 -2.06 -7.81
N VAL A 77 13.08 -1.97 -6.58
CA VAL A 77 11.91 -1.15 -6.20
C VAL A 77 12.11 -0.56 -4.81
N VAL A 78 11.23 0.34 -4.39
CA VAL A 78 11.17 0.87 -3.02
C VAL A 78 9.85 0.46 -2.38
N VAL A 79 9.92 -0.04 -1.16
CA VAL A 79 8.75 -0.36 -0.34
C VAL A 79 8.67 0.62 0.82
N PHE A 80 7.55 1.31 0.93
CA PHE A 80 7.23 2.18 2.06
C PHE A 80 6.51 1.36 3.13
N THR A 81 7.13 1.24 4.30
CA THR A 81 6.62 0.44 5.43
C THR A 81 6.29 1.33 6.63
N LEU A 82 5.30 0.93 7.41
CA LEU A 82 4.90 1.66 8.62
C LEU A 82 5.94 1.55 9.74
N ALA A 83 6.66 0.43 9.85
CA ALA A 83 7.62 0.22 10.93
C ALA A 83 9.01 0.76 10.61
N CYS A 84 9.48 0.49 9.39
CA CYS A 84 10.87 0.72 8.98
C CYS A 84 11.00 1.85 7.95
N GLY A 85 9.92 2.57 7.61
CA GLY A 85 9.92 3.60 6.57
C GLY A 85 10.27 3.07 5.18
N PRO A 86 10.88 3.87 4.27
CA PRO A 86 11.27 3.42 2.94
C PRO A 86 12.40 2.40 2.99
N GLN A 87 12.26 1.31 2.25
CA GLN A 87 13.17 0.17 2.23
C GLN A 87 13.46 -0.27 0.78
N PRO A 88 14.73 -0.52 0.41
CA PRO A 88 15.07 -1.13 -0.87
C PRO A 88 14.54 -2.56 -0.94
N ALA A 89 13.98 -2.94 -2.09
CA ALA A 89 13.42 -4.26 -2.30
C ALA A 89 13.63 -4.76 -3.72
N TRP A 90 13.53 -6.08 -3.90
CA TRP A 90 13.46 -6.70 -5.22
C TRP A 90 12.03 -7.10 -5.55
N LEU A 91 11.57 -6.75 -6.74
CA LEU A 91 10.35 -7.29 -7.34
C LEU A 91 10.74 -8.39 -8.32
N ILE A 92 10.19 -9.59 -8.13
CA ILE A 92 10.41 -10.73 -9.02
C ILE A 92 9.23 -10.82 -9.96
N ASP A 93 9.38 -10.33 -11.19
CA ASP A 93 8.30 -10.42 -12.15
C ASP A 93 8.34 -11.75 -12.91
N HIS A 94 7.17 -12.38 -13.01
CA HIS A 94 6.98 -13.56 -13.84
C HIS A 94 6.35 -13.16 -15.18
N TYR A 95 7.02 -13.45 -16.30
CA TYR A 95 6.50 -13.18 -17.63
C TYR A 95 6.39 -14.45 -18.48
N LEU A 96 5.36 -14.52 -19.33
CA LEU A 96 5.23 -15.56 -20.34
C LEU A 96 6.07 -15.18 -21.57
N PHE A 97 6.94 -16.09 -22.03
CA PHE A 97 8.05 -15.76 -22.94
C PHE A 97 7.67 -15.41 -24.39
N SER A 98 6.44 -15.64 -24.87
CA SER A 98 6.29 -15.67 -26.34
C SER A 98 5.14 -14.94 -27.01
N LEU A 99 4.07 -14.47 -26.36
CA LEU A 99 2.96 -13.89 -27.12
C LEU A 99 2.27 -12.78 -26.36
N ILE A 100 2.31 -11.60 -26.98
CA ILE A 100 1.50 -10.42 -26.68
C ILE A 100 1.88 -9.82 -25.33
N SER A 101 2.83 -8.89 -25.40
CA SER A 101 2.91 -7.66 -24.62
C SER A 101 2.64 -7.76 -23.12
N LEU A 102 3.64 -7.37 -22.33
CA LEU A 102 3.59 -6.90 -20.94
C LEU A 102 2.24 -7.06 -20.19
N PRO A 103 2.21 -7.50 -18.92
CA PRO A 103 1.02 -7.42 -18.06
C PRO A 103 0.45 -5.98 -17.87
N TYR A 104 1.09 -4.97 -18.50
CA TYR A 104 0.62 -3.60 -18.66
C TYR A 104 -0.26 -3.34 -19.89
N GLN A 105 -0.38 -4.27 -20.85
CA GLN A 105 -1.48 -4.21 -21.81
C GLN A 105 -2.74 -4.57 -21.05
N LEU A 106 -3.46 -3.51 -20.68
CA LEU A 106 -4.86 -3.59 -20.31
C LEU A 106 -5.52 -4.61 -21.26
N PRO A 107 -6.35 -5.54 -20.74
CA PRO A 107 -7.22 -6.31 -21.61
C PRO A 107 -7.95 -5.35 -22.57
N PRO A 108 -8.39 -5.80 -23.75
CA PRO A 108 -8.93 -4.91 -24.80
C PRO A 108 -10.03 -3.94 -24.32
N ASP A 109 -10.68 -4.24 -23.19
CA ASP A 109 -11.69 -3.45 -22.49
C ASP A 109 -11.13 -2.35 -21.56
N GLY A 110 -9.82 -2.28 -21.35
CA GLY A 110 -9.17 -1.28 -20.51
C GLY A 110 -9.24 -1.59 -19.00
N VAL A 111 -9.69 -2.78 -18.59
CA VAL A 111 -10.01 -3.06 -17.17
C VAL A 111 -8.88 -3.83 -16.50
N ARG A 112 -8.23 -3.23 -15.49
CA ARG A 112 -7.28 -3.95 -14.63
C ARG A 112 -8.06 -4.79 -13.63
N THR A 113 -7.97 -6.11 -13.76
CA THR A 113 -8.41 -7.02 -12.70
C THR A 113 -7.29 -7.14 -11.69
N TYR A 114 -7.51 -6.61 -10.49
CA TYR A 114 -6.60 -6.84 -9.37
C TYR A 114 -6.81 -8.25 -8.79
N TYR A 115 -5.93 -8.67 -7.88
CA TYR A 115 -5.96 -10.00 -7.25
C TYR A 115 -7.31 -10.29 -6.55
N ASN A 116 -7.51 -11.51 -6.04
CA ASN A 116 -8.73 -11.85 -5.28
C ASN A 116 -8.65 -11.45 -3.79
N THR A 117 -7.45 -11.14 -3.29
CA THR A 117 -7.20 -10.75 -1.90
C THR A 117 -6.29 -9.53 -1.85
N ILE A 118 -6.55 -8.60 -0.93
CA ILE A 118 -5.73 -7.39 -0.80
C ILE A 118 -4.27 -7.80 -0.55
N PRO A 119 -3.32 -7.40 -1.42
CA PRO A 119 -1.93 -7.76 -1.23
C PRO A 119 -1.34 -7.00 -0.04
N SER A 120 -0.36 -7.62 0.65
CA SER A 120 0.38 -6.97 1.74
C SER A 120 1.13 -5.71 1.29
N TYR A 121 1.42 -5.60 -0.01
CA TYR A 121 2.06 -4.44 -0.63
C TYR A 121 1.30 -3.99 -1.86
N ILE A 122 0.95 -2.71 -1.91
CA ILE A 122 0.17 -2.08 -2.97
C ILE A 122 1.13 -1.31 -3.87
N GLN A 123 1.13 -1.62 -5.17
CA GLN A 123 1.92 -0.86 -6.15
C GLN A 123 1.25 0.49 -6.39
N VAL A 124 1.92 1.58 -5.99
CA VAL A 124 1.43 2.96 -6.14
C VAL A 124 2.08 3.68 -7.31
N ALA A 125 3.31 3.29 -7.68
CA ALA A 125 3.97 3.69 -8.92
C ALA A 125 4.76 2.52 -9.50
N GLU A 126 5.38 2.70 -10.67
CA GLU A 126 6.08 1.62 -11.39
C GLU A 126 7.11 0.89 -10.50
N HIS A 127 7.85 1.63 -9.68
CA HIS A 127 8.93 1.11 -8.83
C HIS A 127 8.70 1.38 -7.33
N GLN A 128 7.47 1.69 -6.94
CA GLN A 128 7.14 2.07 -5.58
C GLN A 128 5.93 1.30 -5.07
N PHE A 129 6.08 0.75 -3.87
CA PHE A 129 5.10 -0.07 -3.20
C PHE A 129 4.84 0.49 -1.81
N VAL A 130 3.60 0.42 -1.36
CA VAL A 130 3.18 0.84 -0.02
C VAL A 130 2.65 -0.38 0.72
N GLU A 131 3.14 -0.62 1.92
CA GLU A 131 2.61 -1.63 2.82
C GLU A 131 1.14 -1.37 3.12
N HIS A 132 0.32 -2.42 3.11
CA HIS A 132 -1.12 -2.32 3.35
C HIS A 132 -1.45 -1.64 4.69
N ALA A 133 -0.72 -1.97 5.75
CA ALA A 133 -0.88 -1.34 7.06
C ALA A 133 -0.60 0.17 7.04
N LEU A 134 0.38 0.61 6.24
CA LEU A 134 0.68 2.03 6.06
C LEU A 134 -0.43 2.74 5.29
N ALA A 135 -0.97 2.10 4.24
CA ALA A 135 -2.12 2.64 3.51
C ALA A 135 -3.34 2.81 4.44
N MET A 136 -3.66 1.78 5.24
CA MET A 136 -4.71 1.82 6.27
C MET A 136 -4.51 2.99 7.23
N HIS A 137 -3.29 3.18 7.73
CA HIS A 137 -2.97 4.29 8.62
C HIS A 137 -3.24 5.65 7.97
N TRP A 138 -2.88 5.83 6.70
CA TRP A 138 -3.21 7.05 5.98
C TRP A 138 -4.71 7.25 5.77
N MET A 139 -5.50 6.18 5.62
CA MET A 139 -6.95 6.30 5.53
C MET A 139 -7.55 6.84 6.81
N ASP A 140 -7.16 6.29 7.96
CA ASP A 140 -7.64 6.78 9.26
C ASP A 140 -7.33 8.26 9.44
N LEU A 141 -6.11 8.64 9.06
CA LEU A 141 -5.63 10.03 9.08
C LEU A 141 -6.44 10.94 8.12
N LEU A 142 -6.66 10.51 6.87
CA LEU A 142 -7.46 11.23 5.88
C LEU A 142 -8.94 11.39 6.30
N GLN A 143 -9.49 10.42 7.04
CA GLN A 143 -10.86 10.48 7.55
C GLN A 143 -11.01 11.49 8.69
N ILE A 144 -10.00 11.61 9.55
CA ILE A 144 -10.06 12.49 10.71
C ILE A 144 -9.90 13.96 10.29
N ALA A 145 -8.78 14.32 9.66
CA ALA A 145 -8.52 15.73 9.36
C ALA A 145 -7.34 16.05 8.42
N VAL A 146 -6.45 15.10 8.12
CA VAL A 146 -5.22 15.46 7.40
C VAL A 146 -5.39 15.29 5.89
N SER A 147 -4.69 16.12 5.11
CA SER A 147 -4.61 15.97 3.67
C SER A 147 -3.60 14.89 3.28
N ALA A 148 -3.68 14.36 2.06
CA ALA A 148 -2.68 13.42 1.54
C ALA A 148 -1.25 14.01 1.57
N THR A 149 -1.10 15.30 1.29
CA THR A 149 0.19 16.01 1.41
C THR A 149 0.70 16.01 2.86
N ASN A 150 -0.18 16.19 3.84
CA ASN A 150 0.19 16.09 5.25
C ASN A 150 0.55 14.65 5.62
N CYS A 151 -0.16 13.64 5.13
CA CYS A 151 0.21 12.23 5.33
C CYS A 151 1.61 11.93 4.80
N ALA A 152 1.91 12.34 3.56
CA ALA A 152 3.22 12.15 2.96
C ALA A 152 4.32 12.84 3.78
N ARG A 153 4.10 14.10 4.18
CA ARG A 153 5.04 14.85 4.99
C ARG A 153 5.21 14.29 6.40
N LEU A 154 4.15 13.82 7.05
CA LEU A 154 4.21 13.18 8.36
C LEU A 154 5.03 11.90 8.30
N TYR A 155 4.83 11.10 7.25
CA TYR A 155 5.62 9.90 7.00
C TYR A 155 7.10 10.25 6.82
N GLU A 156 7.42 11.25 5.99
CA GLU A 156 8.80 11.71 5.83
C GLU A 156 9.40 12.20 7.15
N ILE A 157 8.69 13.00 7.93
CA ILE A 157 9.18 13.49 9.23
C ILE A 157 9.43 12.32 10.20
N ALA A 158 8.55 11.33 10.24
CA ALA A 158 8.68 10.16 11.11
C ALA A 158 9.93 9.34 10.78
N PHE A 159 10.33 9.27 9.50
CA PHE A 159 11.42 8.41 9.04
C PHE A 159 12.70 9.14 8.58
N ALA A 160 12.68 10.47 8.46
CA ALA A 160 13.83 11.27 8.04
C ALA A 160 15.07 11.06 8.93
N ARG A 161 14.87 10.69 10.20
CA ARG A 161 15.96 10.46 11.16
C ARG A 161 16.50 9.04 11.19
N ARG A 162 15.71 8.05 10.72
CA ARG A 162 16.05 6.63 10.88
C ARG A 162 16.72 6.04 9.64
N ASN A 163 16.28 6.41 8.42
CA ASN A 163 16.51 5.55 7.25
C ASN A 163 17.47 6.10 6.20
N GLN A 164 18.00 7.32 6.38
CA GLN A 164 18.86 7.91 5.36
C GLN A 164 20.21 7.18 5.21
N ARG A 165 20.57 6.30 6.16
CA ARG A 165 21.81 5.50 6.14
C ARG A 165 21.64 4.10 5.55
N ASP A 166 20.41 3.66 5.32
CA ASP A 166 20.10 2.25 5.06
C ASP A 166 19.92 1.94 3.57
N ILE A 167 20.03 2.96 2.72
CA ILE A 167 19.74 2.83 1.29
C ILE A 167 21.08 2.90 0.54
N PRO A 168 21.43 1.84 -0.22
CA PRO A 168 22.65 1.83 -1.00
C PRO A 168 22.75 3.06 -1.90
N SER A 169 23.92 3.66 -2.01
CA SER A 169 24.14 4.84 -2.86
C SER A 169 23.90 4.56 -4.34
N ASP A 170 23.95 3.30 -4.77
CA ASP A 170 23.63 2.86 -6.14
C ASP A 170 22.14 2.54 -6.32
N TRP A 171 21.30 2.69 -5.30
CA TRP A 171 19.86 2.48 -5.42
C TRP A 171 19.22 3.65 -6.18
N GLN A 172 18.76 3.38 -7.40
CA GLN A 172 18.35 4.41 -8.35
C GLN A 172 17.00 5.09 -8.05
N PHE A 173 16.25 4.60 -7.06
CA PHE A 173 14.89 5.05 -6.79
C PHE A 173 14.82 5.94 -5.56
N GLY A 174 14.08 7.04 -5.70
CA GLY A 174 13.83 7.98 -4.63
C GLY A 174 13.01 7.39 -3.49
N THR A 175 13.27 7.87 -2.28
CA THR A 175 12.65 7.39 -1.03
C THR A 175 11.80 8.45 -0.35
N SER A 176 11.64 9.58 -1.03
CA SER A 176 10.63 10.58 -0.72
C SER A 176 9.29 10.08 -1.23
N LEU A 177 8.28 10.26 -0.39
CA LEU A 177 6.92 9.81 -0.66
C LEU A 177 6.12 11.02 -1.16
N THR A 178 5.43 10.87 -2.29
CA THR A 178 4.66 11.97 -2.89
C THR A 178 3.20 11.99 -2.44
N THR A 179 2.51 13.11 -2.68
CA THR A 179 1.08 13.23 -2.38
C THR A 179 0.26 12.29 -3.27
N GLU A 180 0.73 12.09 -4.51
CA GLU A 180 0.14 11.24 -5.53
C GLU A 180 0.18 9.77 -5.11
N GLU A 181 1.30 9.30 -4.57
CA GLU A 181 1.45 7.93 -4.06
C GLU A 181 0.49 7.62 -2.90
N VAL A 182 0.24 8.59 -2.02
CA VAL A 182 -0.76 8.46 -0.93
C VAL A 182 -2.17 8.35 -1.51
N TRP A 183 -2.52 9.19 -2.49
CA TRP A 183 -3.81 9.11 -3.16
C TRP A 183 -4.00 7.82 -3.95
N ASP A 184 -2.95 7.32 -4.62
CA ASP A 184 -2.99 6.06 -5.33
C ASP A 184 -3.18 4.88 -4.36
N ALA A 185 -2.47 4.85 -3.23
CA ALA A 185 -2.69 3.85 -2.18
C ALA A 185 -4.15 3.85 -1.69
N PHE A 186 -4.68 5.03 -1.37
CA PHE A 186 -6.07 5.22 -0.93
C PHE A 186 -7.07 4.73 -2.00
N THR A 187 -6.88 5.17 -3.25
CA THR A 187 -7.79 4.86 -4.35
C THR A 187 -7.80 3.36 -4.64
N ILE A 188 -6.63 2.73 -4.68
CA ILE A 188 -6.51 1.29 -4.91
C ILE A 188 -7.21 0.54 -3.78
N TRP A 189 -6.93 0.86 -2.53
CA TRP A 189 -7.58 0.19 -1.40
C TRP A 189 -9.10 0.35 -1.40
N LEU A 190 -9.62 1.55 -1.74
CA LEU A 190 -11.07 1.78 -1.83
C LEU A 190 -11.69 0.95 -2.95
N CYS A 191 -11.02 0.81 -4.10
CA CYS A 191 -11.48 -0.09 -5.17
C CYS A 191 -11.65 -1.51 -4.65
N TRP A 192 -10.70 -1.95 -3.83
CA TRP A 192 -10.68 -3.30 -3.30
C TRP A 192 -11.82 -3.56 -2.31
N THR A 193 -11.96 -2.71 -1.28
CA THR A 193 -12.99 -2.90 -0.24
C THR A 193 -14.42 -2.74 -0.75
N THR A 194 -14.61 -2.02 -1.85
CA THR A 194 -15.93 -1.86 -2.50
C THR A 194 -16.31 -3.03 -3.40
N ILE A 195 -15.34 -3.79 -3.93
CA ILE A 195 -15.60 -4.99 -4.74
C ILE A 195 -16.17 -6.11 -3.86
N ASP A 196 -15.62 -6.31 -2.66
CA ASP A 196 -16.03 -7.40 -1.76
C ASP A 196 -17.43 -7.18 -1.15
N ASN A 197 -17.88 -5.92 -1.06
CA ASN A 197 -19.15 -5.56 -0.42
C ASN A 197 -20.35 -5.41 -1.37
N ALA A 198 -20.24 -5.85 -2.63
CA ALA A 198 -21.34 -5.93 -3.58
C ALA A 198 -22.24 -4.68 -3.64
N THR A 199 -21.72 -3.58 -4.21
CA THR A 199 -22.59 -2.68 -4.98
C THR A 199 -21.83 -2.13 -6.18
N ILE A 200 -22.31 -2.48 -7.38
CA ILE A 200 -21.76 -2.22 -8.72
C ILE A 200 -21.48 -0.71 -8.99
N GLY A 201 -21.99 0.20 -8.14
CA GLY A 201 -21.90 1.65 -8.32
C GLY A 201 -20.48 2.26 -8.26
N CYS A 202 -19.51 1.66 -7.58
CA CYS A 202 -18.18 2.27 -7.43
C CYS A 202 -17.23 2.07 -8.62
N ARG A 203 -17.48 1.08 -9.50
CA ARG A 203 -16.61 0.82 -10.67
C ARG A 203 -16.54 2.00 -11.65
N PHE A 204 -17.58 2.84 -11.71
CA PHE A 204 -17.66 3.96 -12.66
C PHE A 204 -17.00 5.25 -12.16
N LEU A 205 -16.93 5.48 -10.84
CA LEU A 205 -16.44 6.75 -10.30
C LEU A 205 -14.93 6.93 -10.49
N ILE A 206 -14.17 5.83 -10.47
CA ILE A 206 -12.69 5.88 -10.43
C ILE A 206 -12.08 5.99 -11.84
N VAL A 207 -12.72 5.39 -12.85
CA VAL A 207 -12.32 5.57 -14.27
C VAL A 207 -12.47 7.03 -14.70
N ALA A 208 -13.46 7.76 -14.15
CA ALA A 208 -13.64 9.17 -14.42
C ALA A 208 -12.50 10.03 -13.83
N ILE A 209 -12.04 9.73 -12.60
CA ILE A 209 -11.01 10.51 -11.90
C ILE A 209 -9.64 10.43 -12.59
N LYS A 210 -9.22 9.25 -13.11
CA LYS A 210 -7.91 9.12 -13.80
C LYS A 210 -7.91 9.53 -15.28
N LYS A 211 -9.05 9.45 -15.99
CA LYS A 211 -9.09 9.79 -17.43
C LYS A 211 -9.34 11.27 -17.72
N THR A 212 -9.76 12.05 -16.74
CA THR A 212 -10.03 13.48 -16.96
C THR A 212 -8.95 14.30 -16.27
N ALA A 213 -8.15 15.03 -17.07
CA ALA A 213 -7.40 16.19 -16.59
C ALA A 213 -8.42 17.25 -16.15
N LEU A 214 -9.02 17.03 -14.98
CA LEU A 214 -10.08 17.88 -14.49
C LEU A 214 -9.49 19.24 -14.09
N PRO A 215 -10.11 20.35 -14.51
CA PRO A 215 -9.76 21.67 -14.01
C PRO A 215 -9.76 21.66 -12.48
N LYS A 216 -8.85 22.42 -11.84
CA LYS A 216 -8.71 22.50 -10.37
C LYS A 216 -10.05 22.74 -9.63
N GLN A 217 -11.03 23.33 -10.30
CA GLN A 217 -12.38 23.57 -9.77
C GLN A 217 -13.23 22.30 -9.57
N CYS A 218 -13.01 21.24 -10.35
CA CYS A 218 -13.73 19.97 -10.22
C CYS A 218 -13.18 19.07 -9.11
N VAL A 219 -11.93 19.28 -8.67
CA VAL A 219 -11.32 18.54 -7.55
C VAL A 219 -12.06 18.81 -6.25
N HIS A 220 -12.58 20.03 -6.04
CA HIS A 220 -13.40 20.38 -4.88
C HIS A 220 -14.81 19.75 -4.91
N ALA A 221 -15.38 19.57 -6.11
CA ALA A 221 -16.66 18.89 -6.26
C ALA A 221 -16.53 17.37 -6.04
N LEU A 222 -15.45 16.77 -6.53
CA LEU A 222 -15.12 15.37 -6.29
C LEU A 222 -14.71 15.09 -4.85
N SER A 223 -14.00 16.01 -4.18
CA SER A 223 -13.72 15.87 -2.75
C SER A 223 -15.00 15.95 -1.93
N GLY A 224 -15.96 16.81 -2.30
CA GLY A 224 -17.30 16.85 -1.72
C GLY A 224 -18.10 15.56 -1.94
N LEU A 225 -18.05 15.00 -3.15
CA LEU A 225 -18.72 13.73 -3.48
C LEU A 225 -18.08 12.54 -2.75
N LEU A 226 -16.75 12.52 -2.65
CA LEU A 226 -15.99 11.50 -1.93
C LEU A 226 -16.24 11.58 -0.41
N LEU A 227 -16.30 12.79 0.15
CA LEU A 227 -16.74 13.04 1.53
C LEU A 227 -18.19 12.61 1.74
N MET A 228 -19.08 12.81 0.76
CA MET A 228 -20.45 12.31 0.82
C MET A 228 -20.50 10.79 0.81
N VAL A 229 -19.76 10.12 -0.07
CA VAL A 229 -19.69 8.65 -0.13
C VAL A 229 -19.10 8.10 1.15
N MET A 230 -18.01 8.67 1.66
CA MET A 230 -17.41 8.26 2.94
C MET A 230 -18.34 8.51 4.14
N ARG A 231 -19.08 9.63 4.15
CA ARG A 231 -20.11 9.89 5.18
C ARG A 231 -21.30 8.95 5.07
N SER A 232 -21.72 8.56 3.87
CA SER A 232 -22.79 7.59 3.66
C SER A 232 -22.40 6.18 4.12
N TYR A 233 -21.13 5.79 4.02
CA TYR A 233 -20.64 4.52 4.58
C TYR A 233 -20.60 4.54 6.12
N HIS A 234 -20.33 5.68 6.76
CA HIS A 234 -20.39 5.82 8.22
C HIS A 234 -21.84 6.01 8.74
N MET A 235 -22.79 6.45 7.91
CA MET A 235 -24.18 6.66 8.32
C MET A 235 -24.99 5.37 8.57
N LEU A 236 -24.40 4.18 8.35
CA LEU A 236 -24.97 2.91 8.79
C LEU A 236 -24.65 2.56 10.26
N VAL A 237 -23.82 3.36 10.95
CA VAL A 237 -23.58 3.24 12.40
C VAL A 237 -23.68 4.62 13.05
N THR A 238 -24.92 4.95 13.43
CA THR A 238 -25.38 5.94 14.43
C THR A 238 -24.87 7.40 14.37
N ASP A 239 -25.83 8.28 14.04
CA ASP A 239 -26.00 9.70 14.42
C ASP A 239 -25.03 10.79 13.92
N ALA A 240 -25.54 11.62 13.01
CA ALA A 240 -24.96 12.91 12.64
C ALA A 240 -26.02 14.03 12.52
N PHE A 241 -26.21 14.78 13.60
CA PHE A 241 -26.80 16.12 13.60
C PHE A 241 -25.83 17.06 14.33
N ALA A 242 -25.04 17.85 13.57
CA ALA A 242 -24.48 19.14 14.05
C ALA A 242 -23.49 19.82 13.07
N CYS A 243 -22.81 19.11 12.16
CA CYS A 243 -21.65 19.70 11.49
C CYS A 243 -21.96 20.47 10.17
N PHE A 244 -23.22 20.54 9.73
CA PHE A 244 -23.57 21.16 8.44
C PHE A 244 -23.88 22.67 8.51
N GLN A 245 -24.07 23.26 9.69
CA GLN A 245 -24.45 24.68 9.81
C GLN A 245 -23.27 25.67 9.83
N VAL A 246 -22.02 25.22 10.04
CA VAL A 246 -20.88 26.15 10.15
C VAL A 246 -20.24 26.48 8.78
N LEU A 247 -20.32 25.56 7.80
CA LEU A 247 -19.68 25.74 6.49
C LEU A 247 -20.50 26.59 5.50
N MET A 248 -21.79 26.81 5.75
CA MET A 248 -22.64 27.65 4.88
C MET A 248 -22.75 29.12 5.35
N ALA A 249 -22.16 29.48 6.50
CA ALA A 249 -22.25 30.84 7.04
C ALA A 249 -21.15 31.80 6.53
N HIS A 250 -20.13 31.31 5.81
CA HIS A 250 -18.96 32.13 5.45
C HIS A 250 -18.75 32.44 3.96
N SER A 251 -19.64 32.01 3.05
CA SER A 251 -19.50 32.30 1.61
C SER A 251 -20.28 33.53 1.11
N GLY A 252 -20.92 34.29 1.99
CA GLY A 252 -21.74 35.45 1.61
C GLY A 252 -21.16 36.81 1.99
N ARG A 253 -20.19 37.32 1.21
CA ARG A 253 -19.99 38.76 0.89
C ARG A 253 -18.63 39.03 0.24
N GLN A 254 -18.61 39.28 -1.07
CA GLN A 254 -17.81 40.38 -1.64
C GLN A 254 -18.57 40.99 -2.83
N LYS A 255 -18.91 42.28 -2.69
CA LYS A 255 -19.43 43.15 -3.74
C LYS A 255 -18.24 43.70 -4.52
N TRP A 256 -18.35 43.75 -5.83
CA TRP A 256 -17.44 44.47 -6.72
C TRP A 256 -17.85 45.94 -6.78
N SER A 257 -16.88 46.84 -6.60
CA SER A 257 -16.86 48.23 -7.06
C SER A 257 -15.98 48.32 -8.29
#